data_AF-A0A6V7THB1-F1
#
_entry.id   AF-A0A6V7THB1-F1
#
_cell.length_a   1.000
_cell.length_b   1.000
_cell.length_c   1.000
_cell.angle_alpha   90.00
_cell.angle_beta   90.00
_cell.angle_gamma   90.00
#
_symmetry.space_group_name_H-M   'P 1'
#
loop_
_entity.id
_entity.type
_entity.pdbx_description
1 polymer ?
#
loop_
_entity_poly.entity_id
_entity_poly.type
_entity_poly.pdbx_seq_one_letter_code
_entity_poly.pdbx_strand_id
1 'polypeptide(L)'
;MFEGVDNKKLKEIKEKIKLLNKESVDKFNEIKQVILDQSETTLNKFSVKQKLIEELREKLTSNENNVDSVQELIGEHSVKLEFLQTQIDVLQNHRDLFGRVDEVERSVFDINDKLTDLSNDLVQLKKENWNRMSYINFGNRWGYVADTFAATQKLPIDNKLFKNELGTVKISGDQHVEYIPSEKAKNINNMIRVYGQFKFNKEAAEPTCNSLFYFEVKFNIVKKQSEKVDMASIGVDSINGIVTFVSSMMPDNCPKCVYICCSKYGKIRFPEETWKDGDVCGCGVVLPPKSSSDKKPYIFFTKNGKLFGKAVALENIADLFRPFIGVHSCTVDGNFGEDLEKKPFLYDTTKHVTPTIFKVKEFDLVAKYA
;
A
#
# COMPACT_ATOMS: atom_id res chain seq x y z
N MET A 1 158.26 46.77 59.68
CA MET A 1 157.78 46.61 58.28
C MET A 1 156.31 46.22 58.37
N PHE A 2 155.44 47.19 58.07
CA PHE A 2 154.04 47.39 58.50
C PHE A 2 153.37 46.30 59.37
N GLU A 3 153.83 46.19 60.62
CA GLU A 3 153.14 45.54 61.74
C GLU A 3 152.05 46.50 62.24
N GLY A 4 150.89 46.44 61.60
CA GLY A 4 149.87 47.48 61.73
C GLY A 4 148.47 46.98 61.37
N VAL A 5 147.91 46.11 62.21
CA VAL A 5 146.46 46.05 62.44
C VAL A 5 146.25 45.81 63.93
N ASP A 6 145.70 46.82 64.60
CA ASP A 6 145.32 46.82 66.01
C ASP A 6 144.34 45.67 66.30
N ASN A 7 144.84 44.63 66.98
CA ASN A 7 144.11 43.41 67.35
C ASN A 7 142.80 43.69 68.10
N LYS A 8 142.65 44.90 68.69
CA LYS A 8 141.45 45.36 69.36
C LYS A 8 140.31 45.66 68.37
N LYS A 9 140.59 46.33 67.25
CA LYS A 9 139.60 46.59 66.18
C LYS A 9 139.15 45.32 65.48
N LEU A 10 140.05 44.35 65.27
CA LEU A 10 139.69 43.07 64.66
C LEU A 10 138.73 42.25 65.54
N LYS A 11 138.86 42.34 66.87
CA LYS A 11 137.96 41.69 67.84
C LYS A 11 136.57 42.34 67.87
N GLU A 12 136.50 43.67 67.84
CA GLU A 12 135.22 44.41 67.72
C GLU A 12 134.50 44.13 66.40
N ILE A 13 135.23 44.05 65.28
CA ILE A 13 134.64 43.70 63.98
C ILE A 13 134.10 42.27 63.99
N LYS A 14 134.81 41.30 64.59
CA LYS A 14 134.33 39.92 64.71
C LYS A 14 133.08 39.82 65.59
N GLU A 15 133.02 40.53 66.70
CA GLU A 15 131.83 40.61 67.57
C GLU A 15 130.63 41.26 66.84
N LYS A 16 130.85 42.38 66.13
CA LYS A 16 129.81 43.01 65.29
C LYS A 16 129.31 42.11 64.18
N ILE A 17 130.19 41.37 63.49
CA ILE A 17 129.80 40.39 62.46
C ILE A 17 129.00 39.25 63.10
N LYS A 18 129.39 38.78 64.29
CA LYS A 18 128.65 37.74 65.02
C LYS A 18 127.24 38.21 65.41
N LEU A 19 127.13 39.44 65.89
CA LEU A 19 125.87 40.06 66.27
C LEU A 19 124.98 40.31 65.04
N LEU A 20 125.52 40.87 63.96
CA LEU A 20 124.82 41.07 62.70
C LEU A 20 124.38 39.76 62.05
N ASN A 21 125.21 38.71 62.11
CA ASN A 21 124.80 37.38 61.67
C ASN A 21 123.68 36.83 62.54
N LYS A 22 123.75 37.01 63.86
CA LYS A 22 122.68 36.57 64.76
C LYS A 22 121.38 37.31 64.47
N GLU A 23 121.40 38.63 64.34
CA GLU A 23 120.23 39.44 63.98
C GLU A 23 119.68 39.10 62.58
N SER A 24 120.57 38.81 61.62
CA SER A 24 120.16 38.40 60.27
C SER A 24 119.53 37.01 60.27
N VAL A 25 120.06 36.08 61.07
CA VAL A 25 119.50 34.73 61.26
C VAL A 25 118.17 34.80 62.00
N ASP A 26 118.05 35.63 63.04
CA ASP A 26 116.81 35.82 63.79
C ASP A 26 115.73 36.45 62.90
N LYS A 27 116.05 37.50 62.11
CA LYS A 27 115.13 38.07 61.11
C LYS A 27 114.76 37.08 60.01
N PHE A 28 115.71 36.27 59.54
CA PHE A 28 115.43 35.24 58.54
C PHE A 28 114.48 34.18 59.09
N ASN A 29 114.67 33.76 60.34
CA ASN A 29 113.78 32.82 61.02
C ASN A 29 112.39 33.42 61.25
N GLU A 30 112.30 34.70 61.60
CA GLU A 30 111.03 35.43 61.75
C GLU A 30 110.29 35.51 60.40
N ILE A 31 110.96 35.94 59.33
CA ILE A 31 110.39 35.97 57.97
C ILE A 31 109.95 34.57 57.53
N LYS A 32 110.78 33.55 57.78
CA LYS A 32 110.46 32.16 57.48
C LYS A 32 109.20 31.70 58.21
N GLN A 33 109.06 32.05 59.50
CA GLN A 33 107.87 31.70 60.27
C GLN A 33 106.63 32.41 59.73
N VAL A 34 106.71 33.71 59.40
CA VAL A 34 105.59 34.45 58.79
C VAL A 34 105.18 33.84 57.45
N ILE A 35 106.14 33.45 56.61
CA ILE A 35 105.85 32.78 55.33
C ILE A 35 105.19 31.42 55.55
N LEU A 36 105.64 30.64 56.54
CA LEU A 36 105.03 29.36 56.90
C LEU A 36 103.59 29.54 57.38
N ASP A 37 103.35 30.48 58.29
CA ASP A 37 102.01 30.76 58.84
C ASP A 37 101.04 31.26 57.75
N GLN A 38 101.51 32.12 56.84
CA GLN A 38 100.73 32.58 55.68
C GLN A 38 100.45 31.46 54.69
N SER A 39 101.43 30.59 54.45
CA SER A 39 101.28 29.42 53.58
C SER A 39 100.27 28.45 54.17
N GLU A 40 100.34 28.15 55.46
CA GLU A 40 99.39 27.30 56.18
C GLU A 40 97.98 27.90 56.17
N THR A 41 97.84 29.20 56.42
CA THR A 41 96.56 29.91 56.34
C THR A 41 95.96 29.81 54.93
N THR A 42 96.79 29.97 53.90
CA THR A 42 96.37 29.86 52.49
C THR A 42 95.97 28.44 52.13
N LEU A 43 96.72 27.44 52.61
CA LEU A 43 96.45 26.03 52.40
C LEU A 43 95.13 25.60 53.07
N ASN A 44 94.87 26.10 54.28
CA ASN A 44 93.60 25.88 54.99
C ASN A 44 92.43 26.52 54.24
N LYS A 45 92.57 27.77 53.75
CA LYS A 45 91.55 28.41 52.90
C LYS A 45 91.30 27.63 51.61
N PHE A 46 92.35 27.09 50.99
CA PHE A 46 92.23 26.26 49.80
C PHE A 46 91.49 24.96 50.10
N SER A 47 91.83 24.29 51.21
CA SER A 47 91.15 23.07 51.68
C SER A 47 89.65 23.30 51.92
N VAL A 48 89.28 24.41 52.57
CA VAL A 48 87.86 24.78 52.78
C VAL A 48 87.14 25.00 51.45
N LYS A 49 87.76 25.73 50.51
CA LYS A 49 87.17 25.94 49.17
C LYS A 49 87.01 24.64 48.39
N GLN A 50 87.97 23.72 48.51
CA GLN A 50 87.92 22.42 47.86
C GLN A 50 86.76 21.56 48.39
N LYS A 51 86.52 21.56 49.71
CA LYS A 51 85.35 20.90 50.30
C LYS A 51 84.03 21.49 49.78
N LEU A 52 83.93 22.82 49.72
CA LEU A 52 82.73 23.50 49.21
C LEU A 52 82.47 23.16 47.72
N ILE A 53 83.53 23.06 46.90
CA ILE A 53 83.40 22.64 45.50
C ILE A 53 82.82 21.24 45.41
N GLU A 54 83.25 20.32 46.28
CA GLU A 54 82.78 18.95 46.26
C GLU A 54 81.31 18.84 46.71
N GLU A 55 80.92 19.56 47.77
CA GLU A 55 79.50 19.65 48.18
C GLU A 55 78.60 20.23 47.08
N LEU A 56 79.09 21.23 46.32
CA LEU A 56 78.35 21.81 45.20
C LEU A 56 78.23 20.84 44.02
N ARG A 57 79.26 20.02 43.77
CA ARG A 57 79.20 18.96 42.75
C ARG A 57 78.20 17.88 43.10
N GLU A 58 78.20 17.40 44.34
CA GLU A 58 77.21 16.43 44.81
C GLU A 58 75.77 16.96 44.67
N LYS A 59 75.54 18.22 45.04
CA LYS A 59 74.24 18.88 44.83
C LYS A 59 73.88 19.04 43.36
N LEU A 60 74.84 19.38 42.51
CA LEU A 60 74.61 19.50 41.07
C LEU A 60 74.20 18.15 40.47
N THR A 61 74.94 17.08 40.78
CA THR A 61 74.61 15.72 40.33
C THR A 61 73.26 15.25 40.87
N SER A 62 72.94 15.55 42.14
CA SER A 62 71.60 15.25 42.68
C SER A 62 70.49 16.01 41.94
N ASN A 63 70.72 17.25 41.54
CA ASN A 63 69.75 18.02 40.78
C ASN A 63 69.62 17.54 39.33
N GLU A 64 70.71 17.13 38.69
CA GLU A 64 70.70 16.52 37.35
C GLU A 64 69.83 15.26 37.35
N ASN A 65 70.02 14.36 38.32
CA ASN A 65 69.17 13.17 38.48
C ASN A 65 67.69 13.52 38.70
N ASN A 66 67.39 14.57 39.45
CA ASN A 66 66.03 15.04 39.64
C ASN A 66 65.43 15.61 38.35
N VAL A 67 66.23 16.32 37.54
CA VAL A 67 65.81 16.83 36.23
C VAL A 67 65.49 15.67 35.29
N ASP A 68 66.32 14.63 35.24
CA ASP A 68 66.08 13.45 34.42
C ASP A 68 64.79 12.73 34.83
N SER A 69 64.56 12.56 36.14
CA SER A 69 63.32 11.98 36.67
C SER A 69 62.09 12.81 36.32
N VAL A 70 62.18 14.15 36.36
CA VAL A 70 61.09 15.03 35.94
C VAL A 70 60.84 14.94 34.44
N GLN A 71 61.89 14.82 33.62
CA GLN A 71 61.76 14.66 32.17
C GLN A 71 61.07 13.34 31.81
N GLU A 72 61.40 12.25 32.51
CA GLU A 72 60.72 10.96 32.34
C GLU A 72 59.22 11.06 32.65
N LEU A 73 58.85 11.68 33.78
CA LEU A 73 57.45 11.93 34.15
C LEU A 73 56.71 12.81 33.13
N ILE A 74 57.38 13.83 32.57
CA ILE A 74 56.81 14.66 31.49
C ILE A 74 56.54 13.81 30.24
N GLY A 75 57.46 12.90 29.90
CA GLY A 75 57.29 11.95 28.80
C GLY A 75 56.07 11.05 28.99
N GLU A 76 55.95 10.41 30.17
CA GLU A 76 54.81 9.55 30.50
C GLU A 76 53.47 10.30 30.45
N HIS A 77 53.42 11.51 31.02
CA HIS A 77 52.23 12.34 30.98
C HIS A 77 51.86 12.81 29.56
N SER A 78 52.85 13.08 28.71
CA SER A 78 52.61 13.47 27.31
C SER A 78 51.93 12.33 26.54
N VAL A 79 52.43 11.09 26.67
CA VAL A 79 51.80 9.90 26.06
C VAL A 79 50.38 9.70 26.58
N LYS A 80 50.15 9.89 27.89
CA LYS A 80 48.82 9.76 28.49
C LYS A 80 47.85 10.83 27.96
N LEU A 81 48.32 12.05 27.73
CA LEU A 81 47.51 13.12 27.16
C LEU A 81 47.11 12.83 25.70
N GLU A 82 48.04 12.34 24.88
CA GLU A 82 47.72 11.93 23.49
C GLU A 82 46.69 10.80 23.45
N PHE A 83 46.82 9.82 24.35
CA PHE A 83 45.85 8.74 24.49
C PHE A 83 44.46 9.26 24.89
N LEU A 84 44.38 10.17 25.86
CA LEU A 84 43.12 10.78 26.28
C LEU A 84 42.49 11.64 25.18
N GLN A 85 43.29 12.38 24.42
CA GLN A 85 42.80 13.16 23.28
C GLN A 85 42.17 12.24 22.22
N THR A 86 42.82 11.11 21.92
CA THR A 86 42.27 10.10 21.00
C THR A 86 40.92 9.56 21.48
N GLN A 87 40.77 9.30 22.79
CA GLN A 87 39.49 8.86 23.35
C GLN A 87 38.40 9.94 23.25
N ILE A 88 38.74 11.21 23.46
CA ILE A 88 37.81 12.33 23.32
C ILE A 88 37.29 12.42 21.88
N ASP A 89 38.18 12.29 20.89
CA ASP A 89 37.80 12.36 19.47
C ASP A 89 36.86 11.20 19.08
N VAL A 90 37.10 9.99 19.60
CA VAL A 90 36.18 8.84 19.43
C VAL A 90 34.81 9.11 20.05
N LEU A 91 34.77 9.68 21.25
CA LEU A 91 33.52 10.02 21.93
C LEU A 91 32.73 11.12 21.20
N GLN A 92 33.42 12.10 20.61
CA GLN A 92 32.78 13.13 19.78
C GLN A 92 32.15 12.53 18.52
N ASN A 93 32.84 11.62 17.82
CA ASN A 93 32.27 10.91 16.67
C ASN A 93 31.04 10.07 17.06
N HIS A 94 31.06 9.42 18.22
CA HIS A 94 29.88 8.70 18.73
C HIS A 94 28.71 9.64 19.01
N ARG A 95 28.95 10.84 19.55
CA ARG A 95 27.91 11.84 19.79
C ARG A 95 27.24 12.29 18.48
N ASP A 96 28.02 12.53 17.45
CA ASP A 96 27.50 12.91 16.13
C ASP A 96 26.69 11.78 15.48
N LEU A 97 27.12 10.52 15.68
CA LEU A 97 26.34 9.35 15.27
C LEU A 97 24.98 9.29 15.98
N PHE A 98 24.91 9.55 17.30
CA PHE A 98 23.64 9.60 18.02
C PHE A 98 22.70 10.70 17.49
N GLY A 99 23.22 11.89 17.19
CA GLY A 99 22.41 12.97 16.60
C GLY A 99 21.79 12.58 15.25
N ARG A 100 22.53 11.81 14.43
CA ARG A 100 22.02 11.29 13.16
C ARG A 100 20.97 10.18 13.35
N VAL A 101 21.08 9.38 14.41
CA VAL A 101 20.06 8.37 14.75
C VAL A 101 18.73 9.05 15.08
N ASP A 102 18.73 10.10 15.90
CA ASP A 102 17.52 10.85 16.25
C ASP A 102 16.82 11.45 15.01
N GLU A 103 17.59 11.95 14.04
CA GLU A 103 17.06 12.48 12.78
C GLU A 103 16.41 11.40 11.91
N VAL A 104 17.04 10.22 11.84
CA VAL A 104 16.49 9.05 11.14
C VAL A 104 15.22 8.57 11.83
N GLU A 105 15.18 8.49 13.16
CA GLU A 105 13.99 8.07 13.90
C GLU A 105 12.79 8.99 13.65
N ARG A 106 13.00 10.31 13.65
CA ARG A 106 11.95 11.28 13.28
C ARG A 106 11.48 11.09 11.84
N SER A 107 12.40 10.90 10.91
CA SER A 107 12.06 10.66 9.51
C SER A 107 11.26 9.36 9.31
N VAL A 108 11.60 8.30 10.04
CA VAL A 108 10.84 7.03 10.05
C VAL A 108 9.44 7.24 10.61
N PHE A 109 9.30 8.01 11.69
CA PHE A 109 8.00 8.36 12.25
C PHE A 109 7.12 9.12 11.24
N ASP A 110 7.67 10.16 10.61
CA ASP A 110 6.97 10.96 9.58
C ASP A 110 6.55 10.13 8.36
N ILE A 111 7.38 9.16 7.94
CA ILE A 111 7.06 8.24 6.85
C ILE A 111 5.89 7.33 7.25
N ASN A 112 5.89 6.82 8.49
CA ASN A 112 4.84 5.93 8.96
C ASN A 112 3.47 6.62 9.10
N ASP A 113 3.48 7.90 9.50
CA ASP A 113 2.28 8.75 9.54
C ASP A 113 1.71 8.92 8.11
N LYS A 114 2.56 9.32 7.15
CA LYS A 114 2.18 9.43 5.73
C LYS A 114 1.67 8.10 5.13
N LEU A 115 2.26 6.97 5.53
CA LEU A 115 1.81 5.65 5.09
C LEU A 115 0.40 5.32 5.62
N THR A 116 0.12 5.75 6.85
CA THR A 116 -1.20 5.57 7.48
C THR A 116 -2.25 6.41 6.77
N ASP A 117 -1.95 7.67 6.45
CA ASP A 117 -2.82 8.56 5.68
C ASP A 117 -3.11 7.99 4.29
N LEU A 118 -2.07 7.58 3.55
CA LEU A 118 -2.23 6.95 2.23
C LEU A 118 -3.06 5.67 2.28
N SER A 119 -2.92 4.87 3.34
CA SER A 119 -3.74 3.67 3.55
C SER A 119 -5.22 4.03 3.75
N ASN A 120 -5.50 5.07 4.54
CA ASN A 120 -6.86 5.56 4.76
C ASN A 120 -7.48 6.11 3.46
N ASP A 121 -6.73 6.91 2.70
CA ASP A 121 -7.16 7.43 1.39
C ASP A 121 -7.47 6.30 0.42
N LEU A 122 -6.63 5.26 0.37
CA LEU A 122 -6.86 4.09 -0.47
C LEU A 122 -8.14 3.34 -0.06
N VAL A 123 -8.41 3.22 1.24
CA VAL A 123 -9.66 2.61 1.75
C VAL A 123 -10.87 3.46 1.36
N GLN A 124 -10.77 4.79 1.45
CA GLN A 124 -11.84 5.71 1.05
C GLN A 124 -12.10 5.63 -0.45
N LEU A 125 -11.06 5.73 -1.29
CA LEU A 125 -11.16 5.60 -2.75
C LEU A 125 -11.77 4.26 -3.15
N LYS A 126 -11.39 3.16 -2.49
CA LYS A 126 -12.03 1.85 -2.72
C LYS A 126 -13.53 1.90 -2.41
N LYS A 127 -13.94 2.47 -1.28
CA LYS A 127 -15.36 2.60 -0.89
C LYS A 127 -16.15 3.43 -1.91
N GLU A 128 -15.60 4.57 -2.34
CA GLU A 128 -16.22 5.44 -3.33
C GLU A 128 -16.33 4.75 -4.69
N ASN A 129 -15.28 4.06 -5.13
CA ASN A 129 -15.25 3.38 -6.42
C ASN A 129 -16.16 2.12 -6.45
N TRP A 130 -16.31 1.41 -5.34
CA TRP A 130 -17.19 0.23 -5.22
C TRP A 130 -18.68 0.55 -5.30
N ASN A 131 -19.07 1.82 -5.17
CA ASN A 131 -20.44 2.26 -5.37
C ASN A 131 -20.68 2.84 -6.76
N ARG A 132 -19.63 3.06 -7.55
CA ARG A 132 -19.78 3.42 -8.96
C ARG A 132 -20.37 2.24 -9.73
N MET A 133 -21.17 2.60 -10.72
CA MET A 133 -21.76 1.68 -11.67
C MET A 133 -21.06 1.91 -13.01
N SER A 134 -20.59 0.84 -13.63
CA SER A 134 -20.08 0.86 -14.99
C SER A 134 -21.01 0.04 -15.87
N TYR A 135 -21.56 0.65 -16.91
CA TYR A 135 -22.27 -0.09 -17.94
C TYR A 135 -21.26 -0.86 -18.80
N ILE A 136 -21.48 -2.16 -18.92
CA ILE A 136 -20.65 -3.03 -19.77
C ILE A 136 -21.32 -3.12 -21.13
N ASN A 137 -20.73 -2.49 -22.13
CA ASN A 137 -21.13 -2.71 -23.51
C ASN A 137 -20.76 -4.16 -23.90
N PHE A 138 -21.77 -5.02 -23.92
CA PHE A 138 -21.61 -6.45 -24.15
C PHE A 138 -22.44 -6.87 -25.35
N GLY A 139 -21.82 -6.78 -26.54
CA GLY A 139 -22.42 -7.19 -27.80
C GLY A 139 -22.96 -8.62 -27.71
N ASN A 140 -24.24 -8.79 -28.06
CA ASN A 140 -24.92 -10.07 -28.00
C ASN A 140 -25.98 -10.16 -29.10
N ARG A 141 -26.41 -11.38 -29.39
CA ARG A 141 -27.44 -11.69 -30.38
C ARG A 141 -28.20 -12.93 -29.97
N TRP A 142 -29.37 -13.17 -30.55
CA TRP A 142 -30.12 -14.40 -30.29
C TRP A 142 -29.42 -15.61 -30.90
N GLY A 143 -29.21 -16.67 -30.10
CA GLY A 143 -28.42 -17.84 -30.54
C GLY A 143 -29.03 -19.20 -30.22
N TYR A 144 -29.97 -19.28 -29.27
CA TYR A 144 -30.58 -20.55 -28.87
C TYR A 144 -32.09 -20.41 -28.66
N VAL A 145 -32.78 -21.53 -28.79
CA VAL A 145 -34.21 -21.67 -28.49
C VAL A 145 -34.43 -22.85 -27.57
N ALA A 146 -35.42 -22.74 -26.68
CA ALA A 146 -35.90 -23.88 -25.91
C ALA A 146 -37.42 -23.76 -25.68
N ASP A 147 -38.07 -24.91 -25.57
CA ASP A 147 -39.42 -24.98 -25.02
C ASP A 147 -39.36 -24.63 -23.53
N THR A 148 -40.37 -23.91 -23.02
CA THR A 148 -40.49 -23.58 -21.59
C THR A 148 -40.45 -24.82 -20.69
N PHE A 149 -41.01 -25.95 -21.14
CA PHE A 149 -41.02 -27.21 -20.37
C PHE A 149 -39.75 -28.05 -20.55
N ALA A 150 -39.03 -27.86 -21.65
CA ALA A 150 -37.78 -28.57 -21.96
C ALA A 150 -36.57 -27.62 -21.91
N ALA A 151 -36.50 -26.74 -20.91
CA ALA A 151 -35.45 -25.71 -20.79
C ALA A 151 -34.01 -26.28 -20.77
N THR A 152 -33.85 -27.58 -20.50
CA THR A 152 -32.57 -28.30 -20.56
C THR A 152 -32.10 -28.58 -21.99
N GLN A 153 -32.98 -28.56 -23.00
CA GLN A 153 -32.66 -28.78 -24.41
C GLN A 153 -32.60 -27.45 -25.16
N LYS A 154 -31.52 -26.70 -24.93
CA LYS A 154 -31.24 -25.48 -25.71
C LYS A 154 -30.73 -25.89 -27.08
N LEU A 155 -31.56 -25.69 -28.10
CA LEU A 155 -31.20 -25.98 -29.48
C LEU A 155 -30.57 -24.73 -30.11
N PRO A 156 -29.44 -24.85 -30.82
CA PRO A 156 -28.93 -23.75 -31.63
C PRO A 156 -29.96 -23.41 -32.70
N ILE A 157 -30.06 -22.13 -33.06
CA ILE A 157 -31.01 -21.68 -34.07
C ILE A 157 -30.39 -21.92 -35.46
N ASP A 158 -30.65 -23.09 -36.01
CA ASP A 158 -30.22 -23.44 -37.37
C ASP A 158 -30.96 -22.57 -38.40
N ASN A 159 -30.21 -21.94 -39.31
CA ASN A 159 -30.74 -21.06 -40.36
C ASN A 159 -31.76 -20.00 -39.89
N LYS A 160 -31.62 -19.53 -38.64
CA LYS A 160 -32.51 -18.52 -38.04
C LYS A 160 -33.99 -18.95 -37.97
N LEU A 161 -34.27 -20.25 -37.96
CA LEU A 161 -35.62 -20.79 -37.98
C LEU A 161 -35.75 -21.97 -37.02
N PHE A 162 -36.70 -21.89 -36.10
CA PHE A 162 -37.08 -22.97 -35.20
C PHE A 162 -38.54 -23.33 -35.40
N LYS A 163 -38.85 -24.63 -35.49
CA LYS A 163 -40.22 -25.13 -35.66
C LYS A 163 -40.47 -26.24 -34.64
N ASN A 164 -41.58 -26.14 -33.93
CA ASN A 164 -42.11 -27.23 -33.11
C ASN A 164 -43.64 -27.26 -33.18
N GLU A 165 -44.27 -28.08 -32.35
CA GLU A 165 -45.73 -28.19 -32.30
C GLU A 165 -46.43 -26.91 -31.85
N LEU A 166 -45.73 -26.06 -31.08
CA LEU A 166 -46.24 -24.81 -30.52
C LEU A 166 -46.23 -23.66 -31.52
N GLY A 167 -45.28 -23.65 -32.44
CA GLY A 167 -45.15 -22.58 -33.40
C GLY A 167 -43.81 -22.58 -34.12
N THR A 168 -43.62 -21.54 -34.92
CA THR A 168 -42.36 -21.25 -35.59
C THR A 168 -41.79 -19.97 -35.01
N VAL A 169 -40.52 -19.99 -34.61
CA VAL A 169 -39.76 -18.79 -34.28
C VAL A 169 -38.80 -18.52 -35.42
N LYS A 170 -38.90 -17.36 -36.02
CA LYS A 170 -38.00 -16.87 -37.06
C LYS A 170 -37.18 -15.72 -36.50
N ILE A 171 -35.89 -15.71 -36.77
CA ILE A 171 -35.00 -14.61 -36.41
C ILE A 171 -34.54 -13.92 -37.69
N SER A 172 -34.72 -12.61 -37.77
CA SER A 172 -34.18 -11.81 -38.88
C SER A 172 -33.12 -10.86 -38.35
N GLY A 173 -31.97 -10.81 -39.02
CA GLY A 173 -30.78 -10.16 -38.48
C GLY A 173 -30.31 -10.82 -37.18
N ASP A 174 -29.83 -10.01 -36.24
CA ASP A 174 -29.32 -10.44 -34.93
C ASP A 174 -30.24 -10.08 -33.76
N GLN A 175 -31.30 -9.30 -34.01
CA GLN A 175 -32.10 -8.65 -32.97
C GLN A 175 -33.62 -8.84 -33.13
N HIS A 176 -34.13 -9.12 -34.33
CA HIS A 176 -35.58 -9.26 -34.55
C HIS A 176 -36.02 -10.72 -34.44
N VAL A 177 -37.08 -10.96 -33.69
CA VAL A 177 -37.68 -12.29 -33.49
C VAL A 177 -39.16 -12.24 -33.81
N GLU A 178 -39.59 -13.08 -34.74
CA GLU A 178 -40.97 -13.24 -35.17
C GLU A 178 -41.50 -14.59 -34.70
N TYR A 179 -42.59 -14.60 -33.94
CA TYR A 179 -43.31 -15.82 -33.61
C TYR A 179 -44.53 -15.99 -34.52
N ILE A 180 -44.62 -17.16 -35.14
CA ILE A 180 -45.74 -17.58 -35.99
C ILE A 180 -46.44 -18.74 -35.28
N PRO A 181 -47.69 -18.56 -34.80
CA PRO A 181 -48.40 -19.61 -34.09
C PRO A 181 -48.67 -20.82 -34.99
N SER A 182 -48.56 -22.02 -34.42
CA SER A 182 -48.96 -23.27 -35.07
C SER A 182 -50.48 -23.44 -35.04
N GLU A 183 -51.08 -23.96 -36.12
CA GLU A 183 -52.51 -24.29 -36.12
C GLU A 183 -52.87 -25.37 -35.08
N LYS A 184 -51.93 -26.25 -34.76
CA LYS A 184 -52.09 -27.30 -33.73
C LYS A 184 -52.02 -26.72 -32.32
N ALA A 185 -51.39 -25.57 -32.14
CA ALA A 185 -51.19 -24.92 -30.86
C ALA A 185 -52.33 -23.98 -30.44
N LYS A 186 -53.47 -23.96 -31.17
CA LYS A 186 -54.60 -23.04 -30.92
C LYS A 186 -55.13 -23.03 -29.48
N ASN A 187 -54.81 -24.05 -28.67
CA ASN A 187 -55.17 -24.15 -27.24
C ASN A 187 -53.98 -24.44 -26.31
N ILE A 188 -52.75 -24.50 -26.83
CA ILE A 188 -51.59 -24.84 -26.02
C ILE A 188 -50.92 -23.57 -25.58
N ASN A 189 -50.94 -23.38 -24.27
CA ASN A 189 -50.38 -22.21 -23.64
C ASN A 189 -48.88 -22.38 -23.34
N ASN A 190 -48.08 -22.48 -24.40
CA ASN A 190 -46.64 -22.67 -24.24
C ASN A 190 -45.87 -21.55 -24.93
N MET A 191 -45.04 -20.90 -24.15
CA MET A 191 -44.10 -19.89 -24.59
C MET A 191 -42.82 -20.55 -25.12
N ILE A 192 -42.28 -20.02 -26.22
CA ILE A 192 -40.95 -20.41 -26.70
C ILE A 192 -39.94 -19.42 -26.14
N ARG A 193 -38.88 -19.92 -25.50
CA ARG A 193 -37.79 -19.08 -25.00
C ARG A 193 -36.70 -18.95 -26.05
N VAL A 194 -36.29 -17.71 -26.32
CA VAL A 194 -35.16 -17.39 -27.17
C VAL A 194 -34.06 -16.80 -26.30
N TYR A 195 -32.87 -17.37 -26.35
CA TYR A 195 -31.75 -16.98 -25.51
C TYR A 195 -30.67 -16.25 -26.31
N GLY A 196 -30.02 -15.29 -25.66
CA GLY A 196 -28.80 -14.69 -26.18
C GLY A 196 -27.70 -15.73 -26.34
N GLN A 197 -26.82 -15.52 -27.33
CA GLN A 197 -25.70 -16.38 -27.63
C GLN A 197 -24.68 -16.38 -26.49
N PHE A 198 -24.39 -15.20 -25.96
CA PHE A 198 -23.42 -15.02 -24.89
C PHE A 198 -24.12 -14.86 -23.54
N LYS A 199 -23.41 -15.25 -22.47
CA LYS A 199 -23.85 -15.11 -21.09
C LYS A 199 -23.17 -13.88 -20.49
N PHE A 200 -23.92 -13.06 -19.77
CA PHE A 200 -23.33 -12.07 -18.88
C PHE A 200 -22.53 -12.80 -17.81
N ASN A 201 -21.28 -12.40 -17.65
CA ASN A 201 -20.38 -13.11 -16.78
C ASN A 201 -19.41 -12.18 -16.07
N LYS A 202 -18.84 -12.69 -14.98
CA LYS A 202 -17.95 -11.93 -14.10
C LYS A 202 -16.54 -11.74 -14.70
N GLU A 203 -16.18 -12.45 -15.76
CA GLU A 203 -14.91 -12.24 -16.48
C GLU A 203 -14.97 -10.99 -17.36
N ALA A 204 -16.12 -10.70 -17.94
CA ALA A 204 -16.40 -9.48 -18.70
C ALA A 204 -16.75 -8.26 -17.82
N ALA A 205 -16.82 -8.44 -16.49
CA ALA A 205 -17.16 -7.40 -15.54
C ALA A 205 -15.92 -6.56 -15.15
N GLU A 206 -16.14 -5.28 -14.87
CA GLU A 206 -15.16 -4.38 -14.28
C GLU A 206 -14.70 -4.88 -12.90
N PRO A 207 -13.39 -4.99 -12.64
CA PRO A 207 -12.88 -5.57 -11.40
C PRO A 207 -13.05 -4.64 -10.19
N THR A 208 -13.19 -3.34 -10.41
CA THR A 208 -13.11 -2.31 -9.36
C THR A 208 -14.43 -1.62 -9.01
N CYS A 209 -15.50 -1.86 -9.76
CA CYS A 209 -16.80 -1.25 -9.53
C CYS A 209 -17.94 -2.22 -9.86
N ASN A 210 -19.19 -1.81 -9.64
CA ASN A 210 -20.34 -2.64 -10.03
C ASN A 210 -20.48 -2.64 -11.55
N SER A 211 -20.66 -3.80 -12.13
CA SER A 211 -20.82 -3.98 -13.57
C SER A 211 -22.28 -4.19 -13.92
N LEU A 212 -22.82 -3.29 -14.74
CA LEU A 212 -24.18 -3.33 -15.24
C LEU A 212 -24.21 -3.92 -16.65
N PHE A 213 -24.77 -5.11 -16.78
CA PHE A 213 -25.19 -5.68 -18.06
C PHE A 213 -26.67 -5.37 -18.26
N TYR A 214 -27.06 -4.92 -19.44
CA TYR A 214 -28.44 -4.53 -19.71
C TYR A 214 -28.81 -4.83 -21.16
N PHE A 215 -30.04 -5.29 -21.37
CA PHE A 215 -30.67 -5.40 -22.68
C PHE A 215 -32.15 -5.05 -22.57
N GLU A 216 -32.73 -4.61 -23.68
CA GLU A 216 -34.16 -4.35 -23.76
C GLU A 216 -34.77 -4.87 -25.05
N VAL A 217 -36.08 -5.09 -25.03
CA VAL A 217 -36.85 -5.53 -26.17
C VAL A 217 -38.12 -4.71 -26.28
N LYS A 218 -38.45 -4.33 -27.51
CA LYS A 218 -39.76 -3.79 -27.85
C LYS A 218 -40.68 -4.94 -28.25
N PHE A 219 -41.82 -5.06 -27.57
CA PHE A 219 -42.83 -6.06 -27.92
C PHE A 219 -43.83 -5.46 -28.91
N ASN A 220 -44.03 -6.12 -30.05
CA ASN A 220 -45.13 -5.82 -30.96
C ASN A 220 -46.16 -6.96 -30.87
N ILE A 221 -47.28 -6.69 -30.22
CA ILE A 221 -48.31 -7.68 -29.89
C ILE A 221 -49.26 -7.82 -31.08
N VAL A 222 -49.37 -9.04 -31.61
CA VAL A 222 -50.20 -9.28 -32.80
C VAL A 222 -51.67 -9.33 -32.39
N LYS A 223 -52.39 -8.24 -32.59
CA LYS A 223 -53.86 -8.13 -32.36
C LYS A 223 -54.68 -8.98 -33.34
N LYS A 224 -54.51 -10.29 -33.38
CA LYS A 224 -55.42 -11.18 -34.15
C LYS A 224 -56.65 -11.57 -33.33
N GLN A 225 -57.75 -11.77 -34.04
CA GLN A 225 -59.17 -11.73 -33.65
C GLN A 225 -59.69 -12.70 -32.57
N SER A 226 -58.86 -13.50 -31.90
CA SER A 226 -59.33 -14.26 -30.74
C SER A 226 -58.84 -13.58 -29.48
N GLU A 227 -59.75 -13.37 -28.52
CA GLU A 227 -59.58 -12.76 -27.18
C GLU A 227 -58.51 -13.44 -26.28
N LYS A 228 -57.68 -14.30 -26.87
CA LYS A 228 -56.72 -15.13 -26.18
C LYS A 228 -55.47 -14.36 -25.78
N VAL A 229 -54.83 -14.99 -24.81
CA VAL A 229 -53.87 -14.39 -23.90
C VAL A 229 -52.50 -14.18 -24.56
N ASP A 230 -52.10 -12.92 -24.70
CA ASP A 230 -50.75 -12.54 -25.07
C ASP A 230 -49.81 -12.75 -23.87
N MET A 231 -48.80 -13.59 -24.05
CA MET A 231 -47.77 -13.81 -23.05
C MET A 231 -46.43 -13.44 -23.63
N ALA A 232 -45.76 -12.56 -22.94
CA ALA A 232 -44.42 -12.19 -23.31
C ALA A 232 -43.60 -12.06 -22.03
N SER A 233 -42.33 -12.40 -22.14
CA SER A 233 -41.42 -12.35 -21.00
C SER A 233 -40.02 -11.93 -21.40
N ILE A 234 -39.30 -11.36 -20.44
CA ILE A 234 -37.89 -11.01 -20.52
C ILE A 234 -37.22 -11.43 -19.23
N GLY A 235 -35.99 -11.94 -19.29
CA GLY A 235 -35.30 -12.33 -18.08
C GLY A 235 -33.88 -12.79 -18.31
N VAL A 236 -33.34 -13.39 -17.25
CA VAL A 236 -32.07 -14.10 -17.29
C VAL A 236 -32.20 -15.47 -16.66
N ASP A 237 -31.49 -16.41 -17.27
CA ASP A 237 -31.41 -17.81 -16.85
C ASP A 237 -30.01 -18.10 -16.30
N SER A 238 -29.94 -18.70 -15.12
CA SER A 238 -28.71 -19.10 -14.44
C SER A 238 -28.88 -20.47 -13.80
N ILE A 239 -27.76 -21.11 -13.45
CA ILE A 239 -27.76 -22.40 -12.74
C ILE A 239 -28.52 -22.30 -11.40
N ASN A 240 -28.49 -21.13 -10.76
CA ASN A 240 -29.12 -20.89 -9.46
C ASN A 240 -30.60 -20.51 -9.54
N GLY A 241 -31.12 -20.32 -10.75
CA GLY A 241 -32.51 -19.99 -10.98
C GLY A 241 -32.72 -19.06 -12.15
N ILE A 242 -33.99 -18.97 -12.53
CA ILE A 242 -34.49 -18.14 -13.61
C ILE A 242 -35.21 -16.96 -12.95
N VAL A 243 -34.85 -15.74 -13.35
CA VAL A 243 -35.57 -14.53 -12.94
C VAL A 243 -36.17 -13.88 -14.18
N THR A 244 -37.47 -13.58 -14.12
CA THR A 244 -38.25 -13.23 -15.30
C THR A 244 -39.27 -12.16 -14.97
N PHE A 245 -39.45 -11.23 -15.90
CA PHE A 245 -40.53 -10.26 -15.94
C PHE A 245 -41.51 -10.66 -17.03
N VAL A 246 -42.76 -10.91 -16.65
CA VAL A 246 -43.72 -11.61 -17.50
C VAL A 246 -45.11 -10.96 -17.45
N SER A 247 -45.72 -10.80 -18.62
CA SER A 247 -47.15 -10.49 -18.72
C SER A 247 -47.97 -11.75 -18.42
N SER A 248 -48.85 -11.67 -17.43
CA SER A 248 -49.64 -12.78 -16.91
C SER A 248 -50.56 -13.38 -17.95
N MET A 249 -50.73 -14.69 -17.79
CA MET A 249 -51.85 -15.44 -18.33
C MET A 249 -52.82 -15.71 -17.21
N MET A 250 -53.90 -14.95 -17.19
CA MET A 250 -55.04 -15.34 -16.38
C MET A 250 -56.16 -15.80 -17.31
N PRO A 251 -57.09 -16.65 -16.84
CA PRO A 251 -58.33 -16.94 -17.56
C PRO A 251 -59.03 -15.64 -17.98
N ASP A 252 -59.85 -15.70 -19.03
CA ASP A 252 -60.48 -14.53 -19.69
C ASP A 252 -61.24 -13.59 -18.72
N ASN A 253 -61.59 -14.07 -17.52
CA ASN A 253 -62.30 -13.33 -16.48
C ASN A 253 -61.41 -12.70 -15.40
N CYS A 254 -60.09 -12.72 -15.54
CA CYS A 254 -59.17 -12.16 -14.56
C CYS A 254 -58.43 -10.94 -15.15
N PRO A 255 -58.25 -9.87 -14.36
CA PRO A 255 -57.49 -8.71 -14.82
C PRO A 255 -56.08 -9.14 -15.21
N LYS A 256 -55.68 -8.75 -16.42
CA LYS A 256 -54.30 -8.88 -16.88
C LYS A 256 -53.39 -8.22 -15.85
N CYS A 257 -52.33 -8.90 -15.49
CA CYS A 257 -51.36 -8.41 -14.52
C CYS A 257 -49.95 -8.73 -15.00
N VAL A 258 -48.95 -8.18 -14.31
CA VAL A 258 -47.55 -8.49 -14.58
C VAL A 258 -46.94 -9.17 -13.36
N TYR A 259 -45.99 -10.07 -13.59
CA TYR A 259 -45.22 -10.68 -12.51
C TYR A 259 -43.73 -10.48 -12.67
N ILE A 260 -43.07 -10.43 -11.52
CA ILE A 260 -41.65 -10.78 -11.40
C ILE A 260 -41.61 -12.19 -10.79
N CYS A 261 -41.09 -13.13 -11.56
CA CYS A 261 -40.92 -14.52 -11.16
C CYS A 261 -39.45 -14.78 -10.86
N CYS A 262 -39.18 -15.49 -9.77
CA CYS A 262 -37.88 -16.08 -9.48
C CYS A 262 -38.12 -17.56 -9.18
N SER A 263 -37.51 -18.46 -9.94
CA SER A 263 -37.71 -19.90 -9.75
C SER A 263 -37.35 -20.39 -8.33
N LYS A 264 -36.51 -19.63 -7.62
CA LYS A 264 -36.11 -19.92 -6.24
C LYS A 264 -37.07 -19.36 -5.19
N TYR A 265 -37.59 -18.16 -5.39
CA TYR A 265 -38.36 -17.44 -4.35
C TYR A 265 -39.87 -17.44 -4.57
N GLY A 266 -40.35 -17.66 -5.80
CA GLY A 266 -41.76 -17.61 -6.16
C GLY A 266 -42.07 -16.44 -7.11
N LYS A 267 -43.23 -15.81 -6.95
CA LYS A 267 -43.68 -14.71 -7.83
C LYS A 267 -44.17 -13.52 -7.03
N ILE A 268 -44.06 -12.33 -7.62
CA ILE A 268 -44.60 -11.07 -7.11
C ILE A 268 -45.57 -10.54 -8.15
N ARG A 269 -46.80 -10.24 -7.73
CA ARG A 269 -47.90 -9.81 -8.60
C ARG A 269 -48.05 -8.29 -8.61
N PHE A 270 -48.24 -7.72 -9.80
CA PHE A 270 -48.56 -6.32 -10.04
C PHE A 270 -49.92 -6.24 -10.77
N PRO A 271 -51.05 -6.15 -10.02
CA PRO A 271 -52.38 -6.34 -10.58
C PRO A 271 -52.86 -5.23 -11.53
N GLU A 272 -52.34 -4.01 -11.37
CA GLU A 272 -52.74 -2.84 -12.17
C GLU A 272 -51.84 -2.62 -13.40
N GLU A 273 -50.83 -3.46 -13.57
CA GLU A 273 -49.85 -3.35 -14.63
C GLU A 273 -50.12 -4.37 -15.74
N THR A 274 -50.06 -3.92 -16.98
CA THR A 274 -50.23 -4.76 -18.17
C THR A 274 -49.21 -4.37 -19.23
N TRP A 275 -48.89 -5.31 -20.11
CA TRP A 275 -48.07 -5.03 -21.28
C TRP A 275 -48.96 -4.54 -22.42
N LYS A 276 -48.50 -3.51 -23.11
CA LYS A 276 -49.15 -2.92 -24.27
C LYS A 276 -48.32 -3.16 -25.52
N ASP A 277 -48.99 -3.15 -26.65
CA ASP A 277 -48.32 -3.13 -27.93
C ASP A 277 -47.36 -1.93 -28.02
N GLY A 278 -46.12 -2.18 -28.39
CA GLY A 278 -45.05 -1.20 -28.44
C GLY A 278 -44.31 -0.94 -27.12
N ASP A 279 -44.70 -1.57 -26.00
CA ASP A 279 -43.95 -1.45 -24.75
C ASP A 279 -42.51 -1.95 -24.92
N VAL A 280 -41.57 -1.21 -24.34
CA VAL A 280 -40.15 -1.57 -24.28
C VAL A 280 -39.84 -2.06 -22.87
N CYS A 281 -39.49 -3.32 -22.72
CA CYS A 281 -39.09 -3.87 -21.43
C CYS A 281 -37.61 -4.20 -21.43
N GLY A 282 -36.92 -3.86 -20.36
CA GLY A 282 -35.51 -4.16 -20.18
C GLY A 282 -35.23 -5.05 -18.97
N CYS A 283 -34.08 -5.70 -19.02
CA CYS A 283 -33.57 -6.55 -17.95
C CYS A 283 -32.09 -6.22 -17.74
N GLY A 284 -31.77 -5.83 -16.51
CA GLY A 284 -30.42 -5.52 -16.09
C GLY A 284 -29.92 -6.50 -15.05
N VAL A 285 -28.65 -6.89 -15.17
CA VAL A 285 -27.90 -7.66 -14.17
C VAL A 285 -26.77 -6.79 -13.66
N VAL A 286 -26.70 -6.63 -12.34
CA VAL A 286 -25.59 -5.93 -11.68
C VAL A 286 -24.74 -6.94 -10.95
N LEU A 287 -23.47 -7.02 -11.36
CA LEU A 287 -22.45 -7.84 -10.71
C LEU A 287 -21.58 -6.94 -9.82
N PRO A 288 -21.43 -7.26 -8.53
CA PRO A 288 -20.52 -6.51 -7.66
C PRO A 288 -19.05 -6.77 -8.05
N PRO A 289 -18.13 -5.86 -7.68
CA PRO A 289 -16.70 -6.04 -7.95
C PRO A 289 -16.18 -7.33 -7.30
N LYS A 290 -15.17 -7.97 -7.93
CA LYS A 290 -14.65 -9.28 -7.50
C LYS A 290 -14.17 -9.29 -6.04
N SER A 291 -13.65 -8.16 -5.57
CA SER A 291 -13.11 -7.96 -4.22
C SER A 291 -14.18 -7.78 -3.13
N SER A 292 -15.45 -7.61 -3.50
CA SER A 292 -16.54 -7.37 -2.55
C SER A 292 -17.33 -8.65 -2.28
N SER A 293 -16.85 -9.48 -1.35
CA SER A 293 -17.52 -10.74 -0.94
C SER A 293 -18.93 -10.55 -0.39
N ASP A 294 -19.20 -9.39 0.21
CA ASP A 294 -20.43 -9.17 0.98
C ASP A 294 -21.60 -8.69 0.13
N LYS A 295 -21.32 -8.19 -1.09
CA LYS A 295 -22.33 -7.73 -2.03
C LYS A 295 -22.79 -8.89 -2.89
N LYS A 296 -24.11 -8.97 -3.10
CA LYS A 296 -24.75 -9.98 -3.92
C LYS A 296 -25.13 -9.41 -5.28
N PRO A 297 -25.01 -10.17 -6.38
CA PRO A 297 -25.55 -9.74 -7.66
C PRO A 297 -27.07 -9.59 -7.57
N TYR A 298 -27.61 -8.68 -8.37
CA TYR A 298 -29.06 -8.46 -8.43
C TYR A 298 -29.54 -8.25 -9.86
N ILE A 299 -30.82 -8.54 -10.05
CA ILE A 299 -31.51 -8.40 -11.33
C ILE A 299 -32.62 -7.38 -11.15
N PHE A 300 -32.73 -6.44 -12.09
CA PHE A 300 -33.82 -5.48 -12.13
C PHE A 300 -34.46 -5.46 -13.51
N PHE A 301 -35.66 -4.90 -13.56
CA PHE A 301 -36.43 -4.77 -14.78
C PHE A 301 -36.79 -3.32 -15.03
N THR A 302 -36.98 -2.99 -16.29
CA THR A 302 -37.47 -1.68 -16.72
C THR A 302 -38.66 -1.86 -17.63
N LYS A 303 -39.54 -0.86 -17.65
CA LYS A 303 -40.65 -0.74 -18.59
C LYS A 303 -40.69 0.70 -19.08
N ASN A 304 -40.65 0.88 -20.39
CA ASN A 304 -40.62 2.15 -21.08
C ASN A 304 -39.56 3.12 -20.52
N GLY A 305 -38.33 2.60 -20.34
CA GLY A 305 -37.17 3.35 -19.86
C GLY A 305 -37.16 3.69 -18.37
N LYS A 306 -38.13 3.21 -17.59
CA LYS A 306 -38.21 3.42 -16.14
C LYS A 306 -38.01 2.11 -15.40
N LEU A 307 -37.33 2.18 -14.25
CA LEU A 307 -37.20 1.04 -13.34
C LEU A 307 -38.60 0.54 -12.93
N PHE A 308 -38.81 -0.78 -13.02
CA PHE A 308 -40.06 -1.43 -12.65
C PHE A 308 -39.91 -2.19 -11.34
N GLY A 309 -40.66 -1.78 -10.32
CA GLY A 309 -40.66 -2.44 -9.01
C GLY A 309 -39.31 -2.40 -8.29
N LYS A 310 -39.00 -3.47 -7.56
CA LYS A 310 -37.74 -3.66 -6.84
C LYS A 310 -36.85 -4.66 -7.59
N ALA A 311 -35.57 -4.74 -7.24
CA ALA A 311 -34.68 -5.76 -7.77
C ALA A 311 -34.76 -7.08 -6.99
N VAL A 312 -34.34 -8.15 -7.64
CA VAL A 312 -34.20 -9.49 -7.07
C VAL A 312 -32.73 -9.74 -6.78
N ALA A 313 -32.35 -9.80 -5.50
CA ALA A 313 -31.00 -10.19 -5.11
C ALA A 313 -30.81 -11.70 -5.19
N LEU A 314 -29.63 -12.12 -5.65
CA LEU A 314 -29.28 -13.51 -5.84
C LEU A 314 -28.36 -13.96 -4.71
N GLU A 315 -28.66 -15.11 -4.11
CA GLU A 315 -27.89 -15.59 -2.96
C GLU A 315 -26.48 -16.06 -3.30
N ASN A 316 -26.27 -16.56 -4.51
CA ASN A 316 -25.01 -17.14 -4.94
C ASN A 316 -24.48 -16.38 -6.15
N ILE A 317 -23.17 -16.17 -6.18
CA ILE A 317 -22.43 -15.54 -7.26
C ILE A 317 -22.33 -16.58 -8.40
N ALA A 318 -23.47 -16.96 -8.99
CA ALA A 318 -23.40 -17.58 -10.30
C ALA A 318 -22.72 -16.59 -11.23
N ASP A 319 -21.64 -16.99 -11.86
CA ASP A 319 -20.89 -16.13 -12.77
C ASP A 319 -21.49 -16.08 -14.17
N LEU A 320 -22.69 -16.64 -14.38
CA LEU A 320 -23.22 -16.94 -15.71
C LEU A 320 -24.73 -16.70 -15.78
N PHE A 321 -25.12 -15.56 -16.34
CA PHE A 321 -26.51 -15.18 -16.61
C PHE A 321 -26.75 -15.13 -18.10
N ARG A 322 -27.62 -16.01 -18.62
CA ARG A 322 -27.97 -16.01 -20.03
C ARG A 322 -29.24 -15.15 -20.23
N PRO A 323 -29.16 -14.02 -20.95
CA PRO A 323 -30.36 -13.25 -21.27
C PRO A 323 -31.30 -14.08 -22.14
N PHE A 324 -32.59 -13.93 -21.90
CA PHE A 324 -33.61 -14.57 -22.70
C PHE A 324 -34.88 -13.74 -22.78
N ILE A 325 -35.69 -14.08 -23.77
CA ILE A 325 -37.06 -13.61 -23.93
C ILE A 325 -37.95 -14.82 -24.10
N GLY A 326 -39.20 -14.67 -23.71
CA GLY A 326 -40.23 -15.63 -24.04
C GLY A 326 -41.25 -14.99 -24.96
N VAL A 327 -41.49 -15.64 -26.10
CA VAL A 327 -42.42 -15.16 -27.13
C VAL A 327 -43.61 -16.11 -27.25
N HIS A 328 -44.80 -15.52 -27.24
CA HIS A 328 -46.07 -16.16 -27.59
C HIS A 328 -46.99 -15.10 -28.20
N SER A 329 -47.35 -15.27 -29.46
CA SER A 329 -48.21 -14.33 -30.23
C SER A 329 -47.70 -12.89 -30.34
N CYS A 330 -46.38 -12.69 -30.25
CA CYS A 330 -45.75 -11.38 -30.42
C CYS A 330 -44.49 -11.47 -31.30
N THR A 331 -44.14 -10.36 -31.94
CA THR A 331 -42.79 -10.15 -32.48
C THR A 331 -42.01 -9.25 -31.53
N VAL A 332 -40.68 -9.36 -31.54
CA VAL A 332 -39.83 -8.51 -30.71
C VAL A 332 -38.66 -7.93 -31.48
N ASP A 333 -38.30 -6.71 -31.12
CA ASP A 333 -37.07 -6.05 -31.56
C ASP A 333 -36.14 -5.90 -30.36
N GLY A 334 -35.06 -6.67 -30.33
CA GLY A 334 -34.06 -6.59 -29.27
C GLY A 334 -33.07 -5.45 -29.44
N ASN A 335 -32.49 -5.02 -28.32
CA ASN A 335 -31.36 -4.12 -28.25
C ASN A 335 -30.42 -4.61 -27.13
N PHE A 336 -29.22 -5.04 -27.50
CA PHE A 336 -28.16 -5.43 -26.56
C PHE A 336 -27.13 -4.31 -26.31
N GLY A 337 -27.31 -3.14 -26.92
CA GLY A 337 -26.42 -1.98 -26.74
C GLY A 337 -25.17 -1.98 -27.64
N GLU A 338 -25.19 -2.74 -28.74
CA GLU A 338 -24.06 -2.82 -29.67
C GLU A 338 -23.72 -1.46 -30.32
N ASP A 339 -24.74 -0.66 -30.64
CA ASP A 339 -24.61 0.69 -31.19
C ASP A 339 -25.58 1.65 -30.46
N LEU A 340 -25.12 2.20 -29.33
CA LEU A 340 -25.91 3.13 -28.52
C LEU A 340 -26.06 4.52 -29.13
N GLU A 341 -25.25 4.87 -30.14
CA GLU A 341 -25.40 6.15 -30.84
C GLU A 341 -26.59 6.12 -31.79
N LYS A 342 -26.73 5.03 -32.56
CA LYS A 342 -27.85 4.87 -33.52
C LYS A 342 -29.10 4.31 -32.87
N LYS A 343 -28.95 3.44 -31.86
CA LYS A 343 -30.04 2.76 -31.17
C LYS A 343 -29.81 2.81 -29.65
N PRO A 344 -29.93 4.01 -29.04
CA PRO A 344 -29.78 4.14 -27.59
C PRO A 344 -30.83 3.30 -26.87
N PHE A 345 -30.50 2.85 -25.66
CA PHE A 345 -31.50 2.31 -24.77
C PHE A 345 -32.50 3.40 -24.38
N LEU A 346 -33.76 2.99 -24.18
CA LEU A 346 -34.75 3.88 -23.57
C LEU A 346 -34.44 4.12 -22.09
N TYR A 347 -33.83 3.15 -21.42
CA TYR A 347 -33.32 3.28 -20.05
C TYR A 347 -31.91 3.90 -20.03
N ASP A 348 -31.73 4.96 -19.25
CA ASP A 348 -30.43 5.61 -19.06
C ASP A 348 -29.56 4.82 -18.06
N THR A 349 -28.67 3.98 -18.59
CA THR A 349 -27.77 3.14 -17.79
C THR A 349 -26.77 3.95 -16.97
N THR A 350 -26.45 5.19 -17.38
CA THR A 350 -25.51 6.08 -16.67
C THR A 350 -26.11 6.64 -15.38
N LYS A 351 -27.44 6.68 -15.29
CA LYS A 351 -28.20 7.15 -14.12
C LYS A 351 -28.72 6.02 -13.24
N HIS A 352 -28.23 4.79 -13.42
CA HIS A 352 -28.70 3.67 -12.61
C HIS A 352 -28.32 3.87 -11.13
N VAL A 353 -29.36 3.94 -10.29
CA VAL A 353 -29.23 3.92 -8.83
C VAL A 353 -29.60 2.53 -8.34
N THR A 354 -28.85 1.99 -7.37
CA THR A 354 -29.15 0.69 -6.77
C THR A 354 -30.58 0.69 -6.23
N PRO A 355 -31.48 -0.13 -6.80
CA PRO A 355 -32.87 -0.16 -6.38
C PRO A 355 -33.02 -0.84 -5.02
N THR A 356 -34.13 -0.60 -4.35
CA THR A 356 -34.52 -1.43 -3.21
C THR A 356 -34.62 -2.89 -3.67
N ILE A 357 -34.29 -3.84 -2.78
CA ILE A 357 -34.33 -5.28 -3.05
C ILE A 357 -35.61 -5.88 -2.45
N PHE A 358 -36.26 -6.81 -3.17
CA PHE A 358 -37.33 -7.62 -2.59
C PHE A 358 -36.80 -8.52 -1.46
N LYS A 359 -37.47 -8.50 -0.31
CA LYS A 359 -37.25 -9.48 0.75
C LYS A 359 -37.85 -10.81 0.31
N VAL A 360 -37.23 -11.94 0.67
CA VAL A 360 -37.74 -13.29 0.30
C VAL A 360 -39.21 -13.48 0.71
N LYS A 361 -39.61 -12.96 1.86
CA LYS A 361 -41.01 -13.00 2.35
C LYS A 361 -42.03 -12.19 1.54
N GLU A 362 -41.58 -11.31 0.64
CA GLU A 362 -42.45 -10.55 -0.27
C GLU A 362 -42.81 -11.36 -1.52
N PHE A 363 -42.09 -12.44 -1.79
CA PHE A 363 -42.52 -13.38 -2.81
C PHE A 363 -43.64 -14.23 -2.23
N ASP A 364 -44.75 -14.32 -2.98
CA ASP A 364 -45.73 -15.35 -2.72
C ASP A 364 -45.02 -16.68 -3.00
N LEU A 365 -44.66 -17.38 -1.92
CA LEU A 365 -44.27 -18.78 -2.02
C LEU A 365 -45.37 -19.45 -2.82
N VAL A 366 -45.01 -19.95 -4.00
CA VAL A 366 -45.88 -20.86 -4.77
C VAL A 366 -45.87 -22.19 -4.03
N ALA A 367 -46.38 -22.19 -2.80
CA ALA A 367 -46.62 -23.35 -1.97
C ALA A 367 -48.13 -23.45 -1.83
N LYS A 368 -48.78 -24.05 -2.83
CA LYS A 368 -49.99 -24.91 -2.72
C LYS A 368 -50.73 -25.24 -4.02
N TYR A 369 -50.31 -24.78 -5.20
CA TYR A 369 -51.04 -25.06 -6.46
C TYR A 369 -50.14 -25.38 -7.66
N ALA A 370 -49.05 -26.13 -7.45
CA ALA A 370 -48.35 -26.82 -8.53
C ALA A 370 -48.80 -28.28 -8.54
#